data_AF-A0A661JEA8-F1
#
_entry.id   AF-A0A661JEA8-F1
#
_cell.length_a   1.000
_cell.length_b   1.000
_cell.length_c   1.000
_cell.angle_alpha   90.00
_cell.angle_beta   90.00
_cell.angle_gamma   90.00
#
_symmetry.space_group_name_H-M   'P 1'
#
loop_
_entity.id
_entity.type
_entity.pdbx_description
1 polymer ?
#
loop_
_entity_poly.entity_id
_entity_poly.type
_entity_poly.pdbx_seq_one_letter_code
_entity_poly.pdbx_strand_id
1 'polypeptide(L)'
;MEIGLTGIALTEHDTWWPRQDFRERRKKFPGLTILDGVEISCLEGHFLVFVPDSDARFKIGIASILELRGLVDSHKGILIWAHPFYMSIVGCLFS
;
A
#
# COMPACT_ATOMS: atom_id res chain seq x y z
N MET A 1 -21.77 2.63 -10.90
CA MET A 1 -20.50 1.89 -10.73
C MET A 1 -20.72 0.53 -11.35
N GLU A 2 -20.02 0.25 -12.45
CA GLU A 2 -20.56 -0.51 -13.58
C GLU A 2 -19.62 -1.65 -14.03
N ILE A 3 -18.80 -2.17 -13.11
CA ILE A 3 -17.80 -3.22 -13.41
C ILE A 3 -17.79 -4.39 -12.40
N GLY A 4 -18.81 -4.51 -11.54
CA GLY A 4 -19.00 -5.68 -10.66
C GLY A 4 -17.98 -5.85 -9.53
N LEU A 5 -17.12 -4.86 -9.27
CA LEU A 5 -16.15 -4.93 -8.17
C LEU A 5 -16.84 -4.90 -6.81
N THR A 6 -16.48 -5.85 -5.95
CA THR A 6 -16.92 -5.94 -4.55
C THR A 6 -15.84 -5.44 -3.57
N GLY A 7 -14.64 -5.14 -4.08
CA GLY A 7 -13.59 -4.52 -3.29
C GLY A 7 -12.53 -3.81 -4.11
N ILE A 8 -11.84 -2.88 -3.46
CA ILE A 8 -10.70 -2.11 -3.96
C ILE A 8 -9.66 -1.94 -2.85
N ALA A 9 -8.42 -1.72 -3.23
CA ALA A 9 -7.35 -1.25 -2.35
C ALA A 9 -6.96 0.17 -2.77
N LEU A 10 -6.74 1.04 -1.80
CA LEU A 10 -6.13 2.35 -2.04
C LEU A 10 -4.65 2.24 -1.64
N THR A 11 -3.74 2.46 -2.58
CA THR A 11 -2.29 2.22 -2.42
C THR A 11 -1.49 3.37 -3.02
N GLU A 12 -1.53 4.54 -2.36
CA GLU A 12 -0.73 5.69 -2.80
C GLU A 12 0.76 5.40 -2.68
N HIS A 13 1.56 6.05 -3.53
CA HIS A 13 3.02 5.90 -3.51
C HIS A 13 3.62 6.56 -2.28
N ASP A 14 4.31 5.76 -1.47
CA ASP A 14 5.10 6.17 -0.31
C ASP A 14 4.35 7.06 0.70
N THR A 15 3.03 6.98 0.71
CA THR A 15 2.17 7.70 1.65
C THR A 15 0.90 6.91 1.95
N TRP A 16 0.44 6.97 3.19
CA TRP A 16 -0.85 6.40 3.56
C TRP A 16 -1.97 7.37 3.23
N TRP A 17 -3.12 6.85 2.80
CA TRP A 17 -4.31 7.69 2.67
C TRP A 17 -4.70 8.30 4.02
N PRO A 18 -5.06 9.60 4.12
CA PRO A 18 -5.48 10.19 5.39
C PRO A 18 -6.58 9.36 6.08
N ARG A 19 -6.40 9.07 7.38
CA ARG A 19 -7.30 8.17 8.13
C ARG A 19 -8.75 8.64 8.11
N GLN A 20 -8.96 9.95 8.21
CA GLN A 20 -10.30 10.53 8.20
C GLN A 20 -10.99 10.27 6.85
N ASP A 21 -10.36 10.69 5.77
CA ASP A 21 -10.85 10.50 4.40
C ASP A 21 -11.11 9.04 4.09
N PHE A 22 -10.21 8.15 4.54
CA PHE A 22 -10.35 6.71 4.35
C PHE A 22 -11.60 6.15 5.06
N ARG A 23 -11.83 6.55 6.32
CA ARG A 23 -13.04 6.17 7.07
C ARG A 23 -14.31 6.74 6.43
N GLU A 24 -14.28 7.98 5.96
CA GLU A 24 -15.41 8.62 5.29
C GLU A 24 -15.78 7.88 3.99
N ARG A 25 -14.78 7.43 3.22
CA ARG A 25 -15.00 6.60 2.02
C ARG A 25 -15.64 5.25 2.35
N ARG A 26 -15.15 4.53 3.37
CA ARG A 26 -15.78 3.28 3.83
C ARG A 26 -17.24 3.47 4.23
N LYS A 27 -17.56 4.57 4.93
CA LYS A 27 -18.94 4.91 5.30
C LYS A 27 -19.81 5.24 4.07
N LYS A 28 -19.23 5.93 3.07
CA LYS A 28 -19.92 6.31 1.84
C LYS A 28 -20.26 5.12 0.95
N PHE A 29 -19.46 4.05 0.99
CA PHE A 29 -19.61 2.86 0.14
C PHE A 29 -19.67 1.57 0.98
N PRO A 30 -20.72 1.34 1.78
CA PRO A 30 -20.78 0.21 2.72
C PRO A 30 -20.85 -1.16 2.02
N GLY A 31 -21.26 -1.22 0.76
CA GLY A 31 -21.28 -2.46 -0.05
C GLY A 31 -19.96 -2.75 -0.79
N LEU A 32 -18.94 -1.90 -0.62
CA LEU A 32 -17.63 -2.05 -1.25
C LEU A 32 -16.57 -2.24 -0.18
N THR A 33 -15.82 -3.33 -0.27
CA THR A 33 -14.66 -3.55 0.61
C THR A 33 -13.54 -2.60 0.19
N ILE A 34 -13.17 -1.65 1.04
CA ILE A 34 -12.06 -0.73 0.76
C ILE A 34 -10.90 -1.08 1.70
N LEU A 35 -9.81 -1.61 1.15
CA LEU A 35 -8.59 -1.96 1.87
C LEU A 35 -7.64 -0.76 1.97
N ASP A 36 -7.04 -0.60 3.15
CA ASP A 36 -6.05 0.43 3.46
C ASP A 36 -4.67 -0.15 3.14
N GLY A 37 -4.01 0.37 2.12
CA GLY A 37 -2.69 -0.06 1.73
C GLY A 37 -1.80 1.11 1.32
N VAL A 38 -0.59 0.76 0.90
CA VAL A 38 0.41 1.71 0.39
C VAL A 38 1.28 0.98 -0.64
N GLU A 39 1.68 1.66 -1.70
CA GLU A 39 2.72 1.18 -2.61
C GLU A 39 4.05 1.80 -2.15
N ILE A 40 4.97 0.97 -1.66
CA ILE A 40 6.28 1.43 -1.19
C ILE A 40 7.32 1.20 -2.27
N SER A 41 8.09 2.24 -2.56
CA SER A 41 9.22 2.19 -3.47
C SER A 41 10.47 1.76 -2.69
N CYS A 42 11.04 0.61 -3.03
CA CYS A 42 12.35 0.16 -2.55
C CYS A 42 13.34 0.12 -3.72
N LEU A 43 14.64 -0.03 -3.40
CA LEU A 43 15.70 -0.19 -4.39
C LEU A 43 15.45 -1.37 -5.34
N GLU A 44 14.79 -2.42 -4.85
CA GLU A 44 14.51 -3.65 -5.60
C GLU A 44 13.21 -3.59 -6.43
N GLY A 45 12.41 -2.53 -6.29
CA GLY A 45 11.13 -2.36 -6.99
C GLY A 45 10.02 -1.80 -6.10
N HIS A 46 8.78 -1.92 -6.54
CA HIS A 46 7.63 -1.43 -5.79
C HIS A 46 6.83 -2.57 -5.16
N PHE A 47 6.30 -2.32 -3.97
CA PHE A 47 5.62 -3.34 -3.18
C PHE A 47 4.32 -2.80 -2.60
N LEU A 48 3.21 -3.51 -2.83
CA LEU A 48 1.95 -3.22 -2.16
C LEU A 48 2.00 -3.80 -0.76
N VAL A 49 1.65 -2.99 0.23
CA VAL A 49 1.64 -3.37 1.64
C VAL A 49 0.26 -3.19 2.23
N PHE A 50 -0.17 -4.21 2.96
CA PHE A 50 -1.42 -4.22 3.72
C PHE A 50 -1.16 -4.68 5.15
N VAL A 51 -1.70 -3.98 6.13
CA VAL A 51 -1.64 -4.37 7.54
C VAL A 51 -3.07 -4.51 8.10
N PRO A 52 -3.32 -5.47 9.01
CA PRO A 52 -4.68 -5.77 9.49
C PRO A 52 -5.29 -4.65 10.34
N ASP A 53 -4.45 -3.84 10.97
CA ASP A 53 -4.88 -2.71 11.81
C ASP A 53 -4.51 -1.38 11.14
N SER A 54 -5.50 -0.50 10.94
CA SER A 54 -5.25 0.86 10.42
C SER A 54 -4.42 1.73 11.37
N ASP A 55 -4.33 1.33 12.64
CA ASP A 55 -3.42 1.93 13.61
C ASP A 55 -1.98 1.41 13.51
N ALA A 56 -1.77 0.24 12.89
CA ALA A 56 -0.47 -0.37 12.60
C ALA A 56 0.27 0.26 11.40
N ARG A 57 -0.19 1.42 10.90
CA ARG A 57 0.53 2.19 9.88
C ARG A 57 1.88 2.62 10.44
N PHE A 58 2.94 2.38 9.68
CA PHE A 58 4.30 2.76 10.04
C PHE A 58 4.81 3.91 9.16
N LYS A 59 5.87 4.58 9.64
CA LYS A 59 6.54 5.64 8.88
C LYS A 59 7.19 5.04 7.63
N ILE A 60 6.99 5.70 6.50
CA ILE A 60 7.53 5.29 5.20
C ILE A 60 8.88 5.99 4.96
N GLY A 61 9.76 5.32 4.23
CA GLY A 61 11.16 5.70 4.03
C GLY A 61 12.08 4.48 4.07
N ILE A 62 11.61 3.33 3.58
CA ILE A 62 12.30 2.06 3.65
C ILE A 62 13.04 1.83 2.33
N ALA A 63 14.36 1.72 2.39
CA ALA A 63 15.18 1.63 1.20
C ALA A 63 15.21 0.22 0.60
N SER A 64 15.21 -0.82 1.43
CA SER A 64 15.36 -2.21 0.96
C SER A 64 14.14 -3.10 1.24
N ILE A 65 13.91 -4.07 0.36
CA ILE A 65 12.87 -5.09 0.52
C ILE A 65 13.04 -5.92 1.80
N LEU A 66 14.27 -6.14 2.25
CA LEU A 66 14.53 -6.93 3.46
C LEU A 66 14.05 -6.21 4.72
N GLU A 67 14.32 -4.91 4.83
CA GLU A 67 13.80 -4.07 5.91
C GLU A 67 12.28 -3.98 5.83
N LEU A 68 11.74 -3.78 4.61
CA LEU A 68 10.31 -3.67 4.41
C LEU A 68 9.59 -4.95 4.82
N ARG A 69 10.10 -6.11 4.42
CA ARG A 69 9.57 -7.41 4.83
C ARG A 69 9.56 -7.57 6.34
N GLY A 70 10.68 -7.28 7.01
CA GLY A 70 10.76 -7.39 8.48
C GLY A 70 9.75 -6.50 9.18
N LEU A 71 9.54 -5.29 8.68
CA LEU A 71 8.54 -4.36 9.19
C LEU A 71 7.11 -4.87 8.97
N VAL A 72 6.79 -5.35 7.77
CA VAL A 72 5.47 -5.91 7.45
C VAL A 72 5.18 -7.15 8.30
N ASP A 73 6.15 -8.06 8.43
CA ASP A 73 6.03 -9.26 9.26
C ASP A 73 5.75 -8.90 10.74
N SER A 74 6.43 -7.87 11.27
CA SER A 74 6.20 -7.40 12.64
C SER A 74 4.79 -6.85 12.90
N HIS A 75 4.13 -6.36 11.84
CA HIS A 75 2.74 -5.88 11.86
C HIS A 75 1.74 -6.94 11.39
N LYS A 76 2.18 -8.19 11.17
CA LYS A 76 1.35 -9.30 10.64
C LYS A 76 0.68 -8.93 9.31
N GLY A 77 1.38 -8.13 8.51
CA GLY A 77 0.88 -7.64 7.23
C GLY A 77 1.15 -8.60 6.07
N ILE A 78 0.73 -8.16 4.89
CA ILE A 78 0.95 -8.82 3.61
C ILE A 78 1.76 -7.87 2.73
N LEU A 79 2.72 -8.46 2.01
CA LEU A 79 3.55 -7.78 1.02
C LEU A 79 3.36 -8.45 -0.34
N ILE A 80 3.10 -7.66 -1.38
CA ILE A 80 2.91 -8.13 -2.76
C ILE A 80 3.87 -7.35 -3.67
N TRP A 81 4.69 -8.05 -4.46
CA TRP A 81 5.56 -7.39 -5.44
C TRP A 81 4.71 -6.82 -6.58
N ALA A 82 4.68 -5.49 -6.67
CA ALA A 82 3.97 -4.81 -7.73
C ALA A 82 4.78 -4.92 -9.03
N HIS A 83 4.06 -5.21 -10.13
CA HIS A 83 4.57 -5.17 -11.50
C HIS A 83 6.03 -5.67 -11.66
N PRO A 84 6.36 -6.90 -11.22
CA PRO A 84 7.74 -7.41 -11.06
C PRO A 84 8.58 -7.47 -12.35
N PHE A 85 7.93 -7.33 -13.50
CA PHE A 85 8.57 -7.35 -14.82
C PHE A 85 8.51 -5.99 -15.54
N TYR A 86 8.06 -4.93 -14.87
CA TYR A 86 7.98 -3.59 -15.42
C TYR A 86 8.88 -2.64 -14.64
N MET A 87 10.05 -2.31 -15.20
CA MET A 87 10.88 -1.24 -14.66
C MET A 87 10.27 0.11 -15.07
N SER A 88 9.65 0.82 -14.12
CA SER A 88 9.44 2.25 -14.32
C SER A 88 10.81 2.95 -14.15
N ILE A 89 11.39 3.40 -15.25
CA ILE A 89 12.67 4.15 -15.29
C ILE A 89 12.60 5.49 -14.51
N VAL A 90 11.42 5.87 -14.01
CA VAL A 90 11.15 7.22 -13.50
C VAL A 90 11.47 7.39 -12.00
N GLY A 91 11.50 6.32 -11.20
CA GLY A 91 11.68 6.42 -9.73
C GLY A 91 13.13 6.47 -9.23
N CYS A 92 14.10 5.97 -10.02
CA CYS A 92 15.48 5.75 -9.53
C CYS A 92 16.45 6.92 -9.86
N LEU A 93 16.01 7.96 -10.56
CA LEU A 93 16.86 9.06 -11.04
C LEU A 93 16.99 10.26 -10.07
N PHE A 94 16.38 10.19 -8.89
CA PHE A 94 16.51 11.24 -7.86
C PHE A 94 16.71 10.62 -6.47
N SER A 95 17.90 10.08 -6.22
CA SER A 95 18.47 9.87 -4.87
C SER A 95 19.95 10.22 -4.91
#